data_AF-A0AAD9PMD4-F1
#
_entry.id   AF-A0AAD9PMD4-F1
#
_cell.length_a   1.000
_cell.length_b   1.000
_cell.length_c   1.000
_cell.angle_alpha   90.00
_cell.angle_beta   90.00
_cell.angle_gamma   90.00
#
_symmetry.space_group_name_H-M   'P 1'
#
loop_
_entity.id
_entity.type
_entity.pdbx_description
1 polymer ?
#
loop_
_entity_poly.entity_id
_entity_poly.type
_entity_poly.pdbx_seq_one_letter_code
_entity_poly.pdbx_strand_id
1 'polypeptide(L)'
;MDNLYDDYYTQFQQKLNKVNDLAAQCMDTPASDPGQSVRLGELEKCILQANETLRQLELEARSSDPVKSENRTYEVKKCQSRLKSANDKIRMLREKQNRVSLLGDSPGFGERHQLLQRGNMYLKVS
;
A
#
# COMPACT_ATOMS: atom_id res chain seq x y z
N MET A 1 -12.64 31.31 13.13
CA MET A 1 -11.44 30.46 13.06
C MET A 1 -11.96 29.06 12.95
N ASP A 2 -12.03 28.53 11.73
CA ASP A 2 -12.41 27.14 11.49
C ASP A 2 -11.43 26.22 12.23
N ASN A 3 -11.94 25.14 12.78
CA ASN A 3 -11.18 24.25 13.63
C ASN A 3 -10.27 23.37 12.75
N LEU A 4 -9.06 23.85 12.46
CA LEU A 4 -8.04 23.17 11.65
C LEU A 4 -7.84 21.69 12.00
N TYR A 5 -7.98 21.33 13.29
CA TYR A 5 -7.97 19.94 13.72
C TYR A 5 -9.07 19.11 13.05
N ASP A 6 -10.31 19.60 13.00
CA ASP A 6 -11.44 18.89 12.40
C ASP A 6 -11.26 18.75 10.88
N ASP A 7 -10.66 19.75 10.24
CA ASP A 7 -10.34 19.71 8.81
C ASP A 7 -9.30 18.61 8.52
N TYR A 8 -8.20 18.58 9.28
CA TYR A 8 -7.19 17.53 9.15
C TYR A 8 -7.74 16.16 9.53
N TYR A 9 -8.63 16.08 10.52
CA TYR A 9 -9.27 14.82 10.91
C TYR A 9 -10.13 14.27 9.77
N THR A 10 -10.94 15.14 9.15
CA THR A 10 -11.79 14.77 8.01
C THR A 10 -10.93 14.32 6.81
N GLN A 11 -9.88 15.07 6.49
CA GLN A 11 -8.94 14.69 5.44
C GLN A 11 -8.25 13.36 5.74
N PHE A 12 -7.86 13.12 6.99
CA PHE A 12 -7.26 11.86 7.41
C PHE A 12 -8.22 10.69 7.23
N GLN A 13 -9.49 10.82 7.63
CA GLN A 13 -10.49 9.75 7.45
C GLN A 13 -10.71 9.43 5.97
N GLN A 14 -10.77 10.43 5.09
CA GLN A 14 -10.89 10.22 3.65
C GLN A 14 -9.68 9.46 3.08
N LYS A 15 -8.46 9.84 3.50
CA LYS A 15 -7.24 9.14 3.09
C LYS A 15 -7.21 7.72 3.62
N LEU A 16 -7.64 7.49 4.86
CA LEU A 16 -7.68 6.16 5.47
C LEU A 16 -8.69 5.24 4.76
N ASN A 17 -9.86 5.75 4.39
CA ASN A 17 -10.82 5.00 3.59
C ASN A 17 -10.21 4.59 2.25
N LYS A 18 -9.57 5.54 1.55
CA LYS A 18 -8.86 5.23 0.30
C LYS A 18 -7.75 4.20 0.48
N VAL A 19 -6.98 4.27 1.58
CA VAL A 19 -5.97 3.25 1.92
C VAL A 19 -6.62 1.88 2.11
N ASN A 20 -7.76 1.80 2.81
CA ASN A 20 -8.47 0.54 3.01
C ASN A 20 -9.01 -0.03 1.69
N ASP A 21 -9.58 0.81 0.84
CA ASP A 21 -10.12 0.41 -0.47
C ASP A 21 -9.01 -0.14 -1.37
N LEU A 22 -7.89 0.59 -1.48
CA LEU A 22 -6.72 0.15 -2.25
C LEU A 22 -6.07 -1.11 -1.66
N ALA A 23 -6.01 -1.23 -0.33
CA ALA A 23 -5.50 -2.43 0.34
C ALA A 23 -6.38 -3.65 0.06
N ALA A 24 -7.70 -3.50 0.09
CA ALA A 24 -8.64 -4.57 -0.29
C ALA A 24 -8.40 -5.01 -1.75
N GLN A 25 -8.32 -4.06 -2.68
CA GLN A 25 -8.02 -4.35 -4.08
C GLN A 25 -6.70 -5.09 -4.26
N CYS A 26 -5.65 -4.72 -3.52
CA CYS A 26 -4.35 -5.40 -3.58
C CYS A 26 -4.39 -6.81 -2.95
N MET A 27 -5.27 -7.07 -1.98
CA MET A 27 -5.43 -8.41 -1.39
C MET A 27 -6.18 -9.36 -2.32
N ASP A 28 -7.18 -8.84 -3.05
CA ASP A 28 -8.01 -9.62 -3.98
C ASP A 28 -7.33 -9.86 -5.33
N THR A 29 -6.30 -9.06 -5.65
CA THR A 29 -5.56 -9.19 -6.91
C THR A 29 -4.42 -10.21 -6.76
N PRO A 30 -4.26 -11.16 -7.70
CA PRO A 30 -3.13 -12.09 -7.70
C PRO A 30 -1.79 -11.37 -7.67
N ALA A 31 -0.83 -11.91 -6.93
CA ALA A 31 0.51 -11.30 -6.83
C ALA A 31 1.29 -11.29 -8.16
N SER A 32 0.91 -12.16 -9.11
CA SER A 32 1.44 -12.23 -10.48
C SER A 32 0.78 -11.25 -11.45
N ASP A 33 -0.27 -10.54 -11.03
CA ASP A 33 -0.96 -9.58 -11.87
C ASP A 33 -0.02 -8.39 -12.21
N PRO A 34 0.13 -8.01 -13.50
CA PRO A 34 1.00 -6.90 -13.89
C PRO A 34 0.63 -5.55 -13.26
N GLY A 35 -0.67 -5.34 -13.00
CA GLY A 35 -1.21 -4.14 -12.34
C GLY A 35 -0.99 -4.10 -10.84
N GLN A 36 -0.65 -5.23 -10.21
CA GLN A 36 -0.43 -5.31 -8.76
C GLN A 36 0.69 -4.39 -8.27
N SER A 37 1.79 -4.28 -9.04
CA SER A 37 2.90 -3.40 -8.68
C SER A 37 2.50 -1.92 -8.67
N VAL A 38 1.69 -1.53 -9.66
CA VAL A 38 1.16 -0.16 -9.77
C VAL A 38 0.23 0.15 -8.60
N ARG A 39 -0.73 -0.74 -8.32
CA ARG A 39 -1.68 -0.58 -7.20
C ARG A 39 -0.98 -0.52 -5.85
N LEU A 40 0.04 -1.36 -5.62
CA LEU A 40 0.86 -1.29 -4.41
C LEU A 40 1.61 0.03 -4.30
N GLY A 41 2.15 0.57 -5.40
CA GLY A 41 2.77 1.89 -5.42
C GLY A 41 1.78 3.02 -5.11
N GLU A 42 0.56 2.96 -5.65
CA GLU A 42 -0.51 3.92 -5.34
C GLU A 42 -0.93 3.85 -3.87
N LEU A 43 -1.05 2.64 -3.33
CA LEU A 43 -1.36 2.40 -1.92
C LEU A 43 -0.26 2.94 -1.00
N GLU A 44 1.02 2.70 -1.31
CA GLU A 44 2.17 3.27 -0.58
C GLU A 44 2.13 4.80 -0.59
N LYS A 45 1.90 5.41 -1.75
CA LYS A 45 1.74 6.87 -1.87
C LYS A 45 0.59 7.39 -1.01
N CYS A 46 -0.55 6.69 -1.01
CA CYS A 46 -1.71 7.08 -0.21
C CYS A 46 -1.41 6.99 1.29
N ILE A 47 -0.68 5.96 1.73
CA ILE A 47 -0.22 5.83 3.12
C ILE A 47 0.75 6.94 3.50
N LEU A 48 1.71 7.29 2.65
CA LEU A 48 2.63 8.40 2.91
C LEU A 48 1.88 9.71 3.11
N GLN A 49 0.88 9.99 2.25
CA GLN A 49 0.03 11.16 2.41
C GLN A 49 -0.80 11.12 3.70
N ALA A 50 -1.32 9.95 4.08
CA ALA A 50 -2.08 9.78 5.32
C ALA A 50 -1.20 9.97 6.56
N ASN A 51 0.05 9.50 6.53
CA ASN A 51 1.05 9.75 7.58
C ASN A 51 1.32 11.25 7.75
N GLU A 52 1.49 11.98 6.65
CA GLU A 52 1.74 13.42 6.71
C GLU A 52 0.52 14.15 7.30
N THR A 53 -0.70 13.81 6.87
CA THR A 53 -1.92 14.39 7.47
C THR A 53 -2.06 14.05 8.95
N LEU A 54 -1.70 12.83 9.36
CA LEU A 54 -1.70 12.43 10.76
C LEU A 54 -0.70 13.24 11.59
N ARG A 55 0.47 13.55 11.01
CA ARG A 55 1.45 14.43 11.66
C ARG A 55 0.91 15.84 11.86
N GLN A 56 0.20 16.40 10.88
CA GLN A 56 -0.45 17.71 11.04
C GLN A 56 -1.55 17.65 12.11
N LEU A 57 -2.36 16.59 12.11
CA LEU A 57 -3.39 16.34 13.13
C LEU A 57 -2.79 16.24 14.54
N GLU A 58 -1.63 15.60 14.69
CA GLU A 58 -0.86 15.53 15.94
C GLU A 58 -0.41 16.90 16.45
N LEU A 59 0.08 17.75 15.55
CA LEU A 59 0.51 19.10 15.89
C LEU A 59 -0.67 19.94 16.38
N GLU A 60 -1.81 19.88 15.66
CA GLU A 60 -3.03 20.60 16.06
C GLU A 60 -3.65 20.05 17.36
N ALA A 61 -3.58 18.73 17.59
CA ALA A 61 -4.04 18.14 18.85
C ALA A 61 -3.26 18.70 20.05
N ARG A 62 -1.94 18.86 19.90
CA ARG A 62 -1.04 19.34 20.96
C ARG A 62 -1.09 20.85 21.16
N SER A 63 -1.41 21.62 20.12
CA SER A 63 -1.59 23.08 20.20
C SER A 63 -2.95 23.49 20.76
N SER A 64 -3.90 22.54 20.87
CA SER A 64 -5.25 22.79 21.37
C SER A 64 -5.31 23.12 22.86
N ASP A 65 -6.43 23.73 23.29
CA ASP A 65 -6.75 23.92 24.71
C ASP A 65 -6.57 22.60 25.51
N PRO A 66 -6.04 22.63 26.74
CA PRO A 66 -5.70 21.41 27.50
C PRO A 66 -6.83 20.37 27.58
N VAL A 67 -8.07 20.84 27.77
CA VAL A 67 -9.28 19.98 27.84
C VAL A 67 -9.56 19.27 26.51
N LYS A 68 -9.36 19.96 25.37
CA LYS A 68 -9.53 19.38 24.03
C LYS A 68 -8.32 18.54 23.63
N SER A 69 -7.13 18.95 24.05
CA SER A 69 -5.87 18.32 23.68
C SER A 69 -5.79 16.87 24.12
N GLU A 70 -6.28 16.55 25.32
CA GLU A 70 -6.29 15.17 25.81
C GLU A 70 -7.15 14.26 24.92
N ASN A 71 -8.41 14.66 24.66
CA ASN A 71 -9.31 13.92 23.77
C ASN A 71 -8.76 13.80 22.35
N ARG A 72 -8.23 14.90 21.79
CA ARG A 72 -7.68 14.93 20.43
C ARG A 72 -6.43 14.06 20.29
N THR A 73 -5.57 14.06 21.30
CA THR A 73 -4.37 13.22 21.35
C THR A 73 -4.74 11.74 21.46
N TYR A 74 -5.80 11.42 22.19
CA TYR A 74 -6.34 10.06 22.25
C TYR A 74 -6.87 9.58 20.89
N GLU A 75 -7.64 10.41 20.18
CA GLU A 75 -8.12 10.08 18.82
C GLU A 75 -6.98 9.94 17.80
N VAL A 76 -5.95 10.78 17.92
CA VAL A 76 -4.72 10.66 17.14
C VAL A 76 -4.04 9.30 17.36
N LYS A 77 -3.95 8.81 18.61
CA LYS A 77 -3.36 7.48 18.89
C LYS A 77 -4.15 6.34 18.23
N LYS A 78 -5.48 6.45 18.18
CA LYS A 78 -6.31 5.48 17.43
C LYS A 78 -6.00 5.53 15.93
N CYS A 79 -5.85 6.73 15.38
CA CYS A 79 -5.49 6.94 13.99
C CYS A 79 -4.12 6.35 13.65
N GLN A 80 -3.11 6.55 14.51
CA GLN A 80 -1.78 5.93 14.40
C GLN A 80 -1.86 4.40 14.37
N SER A 81 -2.64 3.80 15.28
CA SER A 81 -2.79 2.33 15.33
C SER A 81 -3.39 1.78 14.04
N ARG A 82 -4.43 2.42 13.50
CA ARG A 82 -5.06 2.04 12.23
C ARG A 82 -4.09 2.12 11.06
N LEU A 83 -3.32 3.21 10.97
CA LEU A 83 -2.37 3.40 9.89
C LEU A 83 -1.19 2.43 9.98
N LYS A 84 -0.75 2.09 11.19
CA LYS A 84 0.28 1.07 11.42
C LYS A 84 -0.17 -0.28 10.88
N SER A 85 -1.40 -0.71 11.18
CA SER A 85 -1.94 -1.96 10.63
C SER A 85 -2.00 -1.96 9.11
N ALA A 86 -2.29 -0.82 8.47
CA ALA A 86 -2.26 -0.72 7.01
C ALA A 86 -0.83 -0.83 6.44
N ASN A 87 0.16 -0.21 7.10
CA ASN A 87 1.57 -0.35 6.74
C ASN A 87 2.05 -1.82 6.85
N ASP A 88 1.70 -2.50 7.94
CA ASP A 88 2.07 -3.90 8.15
C ASP A 88 1.52 -4.81 7.04
N LYS A 89 0.27 -4.56 6.61
CA LYS A 89 -0.36 -5.30 5.48
C LYS A 89 0.37 -5.07 4.16
N ILE A 90 0.76 -3.83 3.85
CA ILE A 90 1.52 -3.53 2.62
C ILE A 90 2.85 -4.24 2.61
N ARG A 91 3.57 -4.23 3.74
CA ARG A 91 4.85 -4.94 3.84
C ARG A 91 4.69 -6.42 3.50
N MET A 92 3.66 -7.07 4.04
CA MET A 92 3.35 -8.47 3.71
C MET A 92 3.01 -8.68 2.23
N LEU A 93 2.22 -7.77 1.63
CA LEU A 93 1.86 -7.85 0.22
C LEU A 93 3.09 -7.67 -0.70
N ARG A 94 4.01 -6.76 -0.36
CA ARG A 94 5.28 -6.57 -1.06
C ARG A 94 6.19 -7.79 -0.96
N GLU A 95 6.32 -8.36 0.24
CA GLU A 95 7.08 -9.60 0.44
C GLU A 95 6.51 -10.75 -0.41
N LYS A 96 5.18 -10.88 -0.44
CA LYS A 96 4.50 -11.87 -1.29
C LYS A 96 4.75 -11.64 -2.77
N GLN A 97 4.65 -10.39 -3.24
CA GLN A 97 4.93 -10.04 -4.64
C GLN A 97 6.38 -10.36 -5.01
N ASN A 98 7.35 -9.94 -4.18
CA ASN A 98 8.77 -10.21 -4.42
C ASN A 98 9.06 -11.71 -4.45
N ARG A 99 8.42 -12.50 -3.58
CA ARG A 99 8.56 -13.96 -3.58
C ARG A 99 8.04 -14.58 -4.87
N VAL A 100 6.89 -14.14 -5.39
CA VAL A 100 6.35 -14.62 -6.68
C VAL A 100 7.28 -14.26 -7.84
N SER A 101 7.79 -13.02 -7.86
CA SER A 101 8.76 -12.57 -8.87
C SER A 101 10.06 -13.41 -8.86
N LEU A 102 10.57 -13.77 -7.67
CA LEU A 102 11.78 -14.59 -7.51
C LEU A 102 11.57 -16.05 -7.91
N LEU A 103 10.36 -16.59 -7.70
CA LEU A 103 10.03 -17.99 -8.03
C LEU A 103 9.70 -18.21 -9.51
N GLY A 104 9.65 -17.14 -10.32
CA GLY A 104 9.53 -17.25 -11.77
C GLY A 104 8.12 -17.52 -12.29
N ASP A 105 7.08 -17.38 -11.47
CA ASP A 105 5.67 -17.39 -11.89
C ASP A 105 5.29 -16.09 -12.63
N SER A 106 6.16 -15.65 -13.53
CA SER A 106 5.82 -14.67 -14.56
C SER A 106 5.06 -15.39 -15.67
N PRO A 107 3.87 -14.92 -16.10
CA PRO A 107 3.11 -15.45 -17.23
C PRO A 107 3.77 -15.15 -18.60
N GLY A 108 5.09 -15.29 -18.68
CA GLY A 108 5.90 -15.05 -19.88
C GLY A 108 7.29 -15.70 -19.87
N PHE A 109 7.70 -16.38 -18.79
CA PHE A 109 9.01 -17.06 -18.75
C PHE A 109 8.94 -18.53 -19.22
N GLY A 110 7.77 -19.16 -19.15
CA GLY A 110 7.55 -20.54 -19.59
C GLY A 110 7.60 -20.75 -21.11
N GLU A 111 7.26 -19.74 -21.91
CA GLU A 111 7.23 -19.89 -23.38
C GLU A 111 8.61 -19.72 -24.04
N ARG A 112 9.51 -18.92 -23.46
CA ARG A 112 10.88 -18.76 -24.01
C ARG A 112 11.70 -20.03 -23.85
N HIS A 113 11.46 -20.84 -22.82
CA HIS A 113 12.24 -22.06 -22.62
C HIS A 113 11.78 -23.24 -23.49
N GLN A 114 10.50 -23.26 -23.94
CA GLN A 114 10.01 -24.26 -24.91
C GLN A 114 10.45 -23.96 -26.35
N LEU A 115 10.57 -22.69 -26.75
CA LEU A 115 11.03 -22.33 -28.09
C LEU A 115 12.51 -22.67 -28.33
N LEU A 116 13.36 -22.59 -27.30
CA LEU A 116 14.78 -22.96 -27.41
C LEU A 116 15.00 -24.48 -27.47
N GLN A 117 14.09 -25.30 -26.92
CA GLN A 117 14.18 -26.76 -27.05
C GLN A 117 13.69 -27.26 -28.42
N ARG A 118 12.77 -26.54 -29.08
CA ARG A 118 12.33 -26.86 -30.45
C ARG A 118 13.30 -26.36 -31.54
N GLY A 119 14.08 -25.32 -31.28
CA GLY A 119 15.04 -24.77 -32.25
C GLY A 119 16.29 -25.63 -32.50
N ASN A 120 16.61 -26.58 -31.62
CA ASN A 120 17.82 -27.42 -31.75
C ASN A 120 17.57 -28.77 -32.45
N MET A 121 16.37 -29.03 -32.96
CA MET A 121 16.05 -30.31 -33.62
C MET A 121 16.09 -30.26 -35.16
N TYR A 122 16.54 -29.15 -35.77
CA TYR A 122 16.58 -28.97 -37.23
C TYR A 122 17.97 -28.73 -37.84
N LEU A 123 19.06 -28.98 -37.11
CA LEU A 123 20.44 -28.84 -37.63
C LEU A 123 21.23 -30.17 -37.64
N LYS A 124 20.57 -31.28 -37.98
CA LYS A 124 21.25 -32.53 -38.33
C LYS A 124 20.50 -33.33 -39.40
N VAL A 125 20.28 -32.75 -40.59
CA VAL A 125 20.25 -33.56 -41.82
C VAL A 125 20.63 -32.69 -43.01
N SER A 126 21.58 -33.20 -43.80
CA SER A 126 22.08 -32.76 -45.11
C SER A 126 23.37 -31.94 -45.07
#